data_AF-A0A369T3H5-F1
#
_entry.id   AF-A0A369T3H5-F1
#
_cell.length_a   1.000
_cell.length_b   1.000
_cell.length_c   1.000
_cell.angle_alpha   90.00
_cell.angle_beta   90.00
_cell.angle_gamma   90.00
#
_symmetry.space_group_name_H-M   'P 1'
#
loop_
_entity.id
_entity.type
_entity.pdbx_description
1 polymer ?
#
loop_
_entity_poly.entity_id
_entity_poly.type
_entity_poly.pdbx_seq_one_letter_code
_entity_poly.pdbx_strand_id
1 'polypeptide(L)' 'TAEFALKALLIKKTGYKPYTHSISELLDALSEILDVPAKVRECEGLEEHYVQAGYPGARLRDYRRG' A
#
# COMPACT_ATOMS: atom_id res chain seq x y z
N THR A 1 10.31 3.88 -1.12
CA THR A 1 9.11 4.74 -1.23
C THR A 1 7.98 4.10 -0.42
N ALA A 2 6.89 4.83 -0.09
CA ALA A 2 5.75 4.51 0.81
C ALA A 2 5.80 3.22 1.67
N GLU A 3 5.81 2.03 1.07
CA GLU A 3 5.93 0.72 1.73
C GLU A 3 6.99 0.69 2.85
N PHE A 4 8.23 1.11 2.54
CA PHE A 4 9.31 1.10 3.53
C PHE A 4 9.07 2.06 4.69
N ALA A 5 8.37 3.18 4.45
CA ALA A 5 8.04 4.13 5.50
C ALA A 5 6.96 3.54 6.44
N LEU A 6 5.94 2.89 5.88
CA LEU A 6 4.90 2.20 6.67
C LEU A 6 5.49 1.05 7.49
N LYS A 7 6.36 0.23 6.87
CA LYS A 7 7.10 -0.83 7.58
C LYS A 7 7.98 -0.28 8.70
N ALA A 8 8.72 0.79 8.46
CA ALA A 8 9.54 1.43 9.48
C ALA A 8 8.69 1.97 10.64
N LEU A 9 7.51 2.53 10.34
CA LEU A 9 6.58 3.02 11.35
C LEU A 9 6.01 1.87 12.21
N LEU A 10 5.61 0.77 11.59
CA LEU A 10 5.16 -0.44 12.30
C LEU A 10 6.25 -0.98 13.22
N ILE A 11 7.47 -1.18 12.70
CA ILE A 11 8.61 -1.65 13.50
C ILE A 11 8.88 -0.71 14.67
N LYS A 12 8.85 0.61 14.45
CA LYS A 12 9.09 1.60 15.50
C LYS A 12 8.03 1.57 16.60
N LYS A 13 6.78 1.24 16.26
CA LYS A 13 5.64 1.28 17.20
C LYS A 13 5.40 -0.03 17.92
N THR A 14 5.68 -1.18 17.29
CA THR A 14 5.34 -2.49 17.83
C THR A 14 6.51 -3.46 17.92
N GLY A 15 7.64 -3.15 17.27
CA GLY A 15 8.75 -4.09 17.09
C GLY A 15 8.46 -5.19 16.05
N TYR A 16 7.25 -5.26 15.51
CA TYR A 16 6.88 -6.24 14.49
C TYR A 16 7.41 -5.84 13.12
N LYS A 17 8.04 -6.78 12.42
CA LYS A 17 8.50 -6.61 11.04
C LYS A 17 7.48 -7.25 10.08
N PRO A 18 6.74 -6.45 9.28
CA PRO A 18 5.79 -6.99 8.32
C PRO A 18 6.48 -7.63 7.11
N TYR A 19 5.93 -8.76 6.64
CA TYR A 19 6.42 -9.50 5.46
C TYR A 19 5.51 -9.34 4.23
N THR A 20 4.59 -8.38 4.24
CA THR A 20 3.72 -8.04 3.10
C THR A 20 4.29 -6.87 2.30
N HIS A 21 3.96 -6.78 1.03
CA HIS A 21 4.21 -5.60 0.18
C HIS A 21 2.93 -4.77 -0.06
N SER A 22 1.77 -5.28 0.39
CA SER A 22 0.51 -4.56 0.23
C SER A 22 0.50 -3.33 1.13
N ILE A 23 0.17 -2.18 0.53
CA ILE A 23 0.09 -0.91 1.25
C ILE A 23 -1.17 -0.88 2.11
N SER A 24 -2.28 -1.44 1.61
CA SER A 24 -3.54 -1.53 2.35
C SER A 24 -3.38 -2.37 3.61
N GLU A 25 -2.77 -3.55 3.53
CA GLU A 25 -2.50 -4.39 4.71
C GLU A 25 -1.60 -3.69 5.74
N LEU A 26 -0.58 -2.93 5.29
CA LEU A 26 0.27 -2.16 6.19
C LEU A 26 -0.48 -1.00 6.86
N LEU A 27 -1.40 -0.35 6.15
CA LEU A 27 -2.23 0.73 6.67
C LEU A 27 -3.28 0.22 7.66
N ASP A 28 -3.93 -0.91 7.38
CA ASP A 28 -4.86 -1.54 8.31
C ASP A 28 -4.13 -1.94 9.59
N ALA A 29 -2.95 -2.56 9.49
CA ALA A 29 -2.13 -2.87 10.66
C ALA A 29 -1.73 -1.62 11.47
N LEU A 30 -1.49 -0.48 10.81
CA LEU A 30 -1.21 0.78 11.49
C LEU A 30 -2.45 1.41 12.14
N SER A 31 -3.63 1.21 11.55
CA SER A 31 -4.90 1.74 12.07
C SER A 31 -5.30 1.13 13.42
N GLU A 32 -4.83 -0.08 13.71
CA GLU A 32 -5.00 -0.72 15.02
C GLU A 32 -4.16 -0.06 16.13
N ILE A 33 -3.18 0.77 15.77
CA ILE A 33 -2.18 1.32 16.70
C ILE A 33 -2.21 2.85 16.73
N LEU A 34 -2.63 3.48 15.63
CA LEU A 34 -2.66 4.92 15.42
C LEU A 34 -3.98 5.31 14.77
N ASP A 35 -4.47 6.51 15.09
CA ASP A 35 -5.58 7.09 14.35
C ASP A 35 -5.09 7.48 12.94
N VAL A 36 -5.40 6.65 11.95
CA VAL A 36 -5.05 6.86 10.55
C VAL A 36 -6.20 7.62 9.89
N PRO A 37 -5.98 8.83 9.36
CA PRO A 37 -7.03 9.61 8.71
C PRO A 37 -7.69 8.80 7.59
N ALA A 38 -9.03 8.80 7.51
CA ALA A 38 -9.79 8.01 6.55
C ALA A 38 -9.31 8.18 5.09
N LYS A 39 -8.92 9.41 4.72
CA LYS A 39 -8.37 9.75 3.40
C LYS A 39 -7.07 9.00 3.05
N VAL A 40 -6.28 8.61 4.05
CA VAL A 40 -5.06 7.81 3.87
C VAL A 40 -5.42 6.32 3.76
N ARG A 41 -6.47 5.89 4.46
CA ARG A 41 -6.96 4.50 4.41
C ARG A 41 -7.55 4.15 3.04
N GLU A 42 -8.19 5.11 2.38
CA GLU A 42 -8.75 4.99 1.03
C GLU A 42 -7.69 4.97 -0.09
N CYS A 43 -6.39 4.99 0.23
CA CYS A 43 -5.30 4.99 -0.75
C CYS A 43 -5.06 3.62 -1.42
N GLU A 44 -6.10 2.86 -1.77
CA GLU A 44 -5.99 1.62 -2.57
C GLU A 44 -5.31 1.88 -3.93
N GLY A 45 -5.50 3.07 -4.52
CA GLY A 45 -4.90 3.45 -5.81
C GLY A 45 -3.38 3.64 -5.80
N LEU A 46 -2.71 3.64 -4.64
CA LEU A 46 -1.25 3.70 -4.60
C LEU A 46 -0.59 2.40 -5.10
N GLU A 47 -1.29 1.27 -5.01
CA GLU A 47 -0.79 -0.02 -5.52
C GLU A 47 -0.75 -0.05 -7.06
N GLU A 48 -1.71 0.60 -7.73
CA GLU A 48 -1.73 0.72 -9.20
C GLU A 48 -0.50 1.50 -9.72
N HIS A 49 -0.06 2.52 -8.99
CA HIS A 49 1.13 3.29 -9.35
C HIS A 49 2.46 2.54 -9.11
N TYR A 50 2.48 1.59 -8.16
CA TYR A 50 3.67 0.79 -7.87
C TYR A 50 3.99 -0.20 -9.00
N VAL A 51 2.97 -0.76 -9.64
CA VAL A 51 3.12 -1.66 -10.80
C VAL A 51 3.56 -0.91 -12.06
N GLN A 52 3.03 0.31 -12.28
CA GLN A 52 3.36 1.09 -13.47
C GLN A 52 4.74 1.75 -13.45
N ALA A 53 5.34 1.97 -12.27
CA ALA A 53 6.68 2.55 -12.14
C ALA A 53 7.81 1.56 -12.48
N GLY A 54 7.56 0.23 -12.39
CA GLY A 54 8.56 -0.81 -12.65
C GLY A 54 8.45 -1.52 -14.01
N TYR A 55 7.29 -1.45 -14.67
CA TYR A 55 7.04 -2.10 -15.97
C TYR A 55 6.33 -1.15 -16.94
N PRO A 56 7.05 -0.45 -17.84
CA PRO A 56 6.44 0.43 -18.84
C PRO A 56 5.54 -0.29 -19.86
N GLY A 57 5.38 -1.61 -19.76
CA GLY A 57 4.55 -2.45 -20.63
C GLY A 57 3.27 -3.02 -19.98
N ALA A 58 2.97 -2.73 -18.71
CA ALA A 58 1.78 -3.28 -18.03
C ALA A 58 0.47 -2.56 -18.41
N ARG A 59 0.28 -2.20 -19.68
CA ARG A 59 -1.07 -1.99 -20.25
C ARG A 59 -1.64 -3.36 -20.61
N LEU A 60 -2.04 -4.14 -19.60
CA LEU A 60 -3.06 -5.18 -19.76
C LEU A 60 -4.37 -4.56 -19.28
N ARG A 61 -5.52 -4.66 -19.94
CA ARG A 61 -5.92 -5.00 -21.31
C ARG A 61 -7.41 -4.61 -21.29
N ASP A 62 -7.90 -4.10 -22.41
CA ASP A 62 -9.29 -3.81 -22.77
C ASP A 62 -10.39 -4.06 -21.72
N TYR A 63 -10.98 -2.96 -21.26
CA TYR A 63 -12.33 -2.94 -20.71
C TYR A 63 -13.26 -3.60 -21.74
N ARG A 64 -13.85 -4.72 -21.33
CA ARG A 64 -14.80 -5.55 -22.07
C ARG A 64 -15.84 -4.69 -22.80
N ARG A 65 -15.86 -4.76 -24.12
CA ARG A 65 -16.86 -4.13 -25.01
C ARG A 65 -18.00 -5.13 -25.24
N GLY A 66 -19.23 -4.74 -24.90
CA GLY A 66 -20.48 -5.38 -25.35
C GLY A 66 -20.92 -6.58 -24.51
#